data_AF-A0A9W6GT54-F1
#
_entry.id   AF-A0A9W6GT54-F1
#
_cell.length_a   1.000
_cell.length_b   1.000
_cell.length_c   1.000
_cell.angle_alpha   90.00
_cell.angle_beta   90.00
_cell.angle_gamma   90.00
#
_symmetry.space_group_name_H-M   'P 1'
#
loop_
_entity.id
_entity.type
_entity.pdbx_description
1 polymer ?
#
loop_
_entity_poly.entity_id
_entity_poly.type
_entity_poly.pdbx_seq_one_letter_code
_entity_poly.pdbx_strand_id
1 'polypeptide(L)'
;MQLTAADAAQLKKIISIAQTLLEKAGEKEAKGGRAAAGARNARIRRSGKDLSAFRKMLKAERKAGVPVADLARKHGISPSYIYQLG
;
A
#
# COMPACT_ATOMS: atom_id res chain seq x y z
N MET A 1 19.55 -26.39 37.93
CA MET A 1 19.74 -25.07 37.28
C MET A 1 18.52 -24.21 37.63
N GLN A 2 18.57 -23.48 38.74
CA GLN A 2 17.49 -22.57 39.12
C GLN A 2 17.75 -21.23 38.42
N LEU A 3 16.83 -20.77 37.58
CA LEU A 3 16.95 -19.44 36.98
C LEU A 3 16.88 -18.39 38.09
N THR A 4 17.87 -17.52 38.15
CA THR A 4 17.85 -16.40 39.08
C THR A 4 16.83 -15.36 38.61
N ALA A 5 16.35 -14.52 39.52
CA ALA A 5 15.42 -13.44 39.17
C ALA A 5 15.99 -12.49 38.11
N ALA A 6 17.33 -12.35 38.05
CA ALA A 6 18.04 -11.60 37.02
C ALA A 6 17.93 -12.27 35.64
N ASP A 7 18.07 -13.60 35.57
CA ASP A 7 17.95 -14.36 34.32
C ASP A 7 16.52 -14.27 33.77
N ALA A 8 15.51 -14.33 34.65
CA ALA A 8 14.11 -14.14 34.26
C ALA A 8 13.84 -12.73 33.72
N ALA A 9 14.48 -11.70 34.28
CA ALA A 9 14.36 -10.32 33.79
C ALA A 9 15.04 -10.13 32.43
N GLN A 10 16.19 -10.77 32.20
CA GLN A 10 16.87 -10.77 30.91
C GLN A 10 16.04 -11.48 29.84
N LEU A 11 15.44 -12.63 30.15
CA LEU A 11 14.55 -13.34 29.23
C LEU A 11 13.33 -12.50 28.84
N LYS A 12 12.71 -11.79 29.78
CA LYS A 12 11.61 -10.86 29.48
C LYS A 12 12.02 -9.75 28.51
N LYS A 13 13.24 -9.19 28.67
CA LYS A 13 13.80 -8.20 27.72
C LYS A 13 14.05 -8.80 26.34
N ILE A 14 14.56 -10.02 26.27
CA ILE A 14 14.80 -10.69 24.97
C ILE A 14 13.47 -10.94 24.26
N ILE A 15 12.43 -11.37 24.99
CA ILE A 15 11.09 -11.60 24.44
C ILE A 15 10.49 -10.30 23.92
N SER A 16 10.60 -9.19 24.66
CA SER A 16 10.06 -7.91 24.17
C SER A 16 10.79 -7.41 22.93
N ILE A 17 12.12 -7.54 22.87
CA ILE A 17 12.90 -7.20 21.67
C ILE A 17 12.46 -8.07 20.48
N ALA A 18 12.30 -9.38 20.68
CA ALA A 18 11.85 -10.29 19.63
C ALA A 18 10.43 -9.94 19.13
N GLN A 19 9.50 -9.59 20.03
CA GLN A 19 8.16 -9.14 19.67
C GLN A 19 8.21 -7.86 18.82
N THR A 20 8.98 -6.85 19.23
CA THR A 20 9.11 -5.62 18.45
C THR A 20 9.77 -5.83 17.09
N LEU A 21 10.70 -6.77 16.97
CA LEU A 21 11.32 -7.13 15.69
C LEU A 21 10.33 -7.87 14.78
N LEU A 22 9.51 -8.76 15.33
CA LEU A 22 8.46 -9.47 14.60
C LEU A 22 7.36 -8.51 14.14
N GLU A 23 6.95 -7.56 14.97
CA GLU A 23 5.99 -6.52 14.57
C GLU A 23 6.54 -5.63 13.45
N LYS A 24 7.78 -5.16 13.58
CA LYS A 24 8.45 -4.39 12.51
C LYS A 24 8.68 -5.22 11.23
N ALA A 25 8.88 -6.52 11.36
CA ALA A 25 9.00 -7.43 10.22
C ALA A 25 7.63 -7.65 9.55
N GLY A 26 6.56 -7.84 10.34
CA GLY A 26 5.19 -7.95 9.83
C GLY A 26 4.70 -6.67 9.14
N GLU A 27 5.08 -5.50 9.65
CA GLU A 27 4.82 -4.22 8.97
C GLU A 27 5.62 -4.06 7.67
N LYS A 28 6.83 -4.62 7.61
CA LYS A 28 7.63 -4.68 6.37
C LYS A 28 7.12 -5.70 5.37
N GLU A 29 6.49 -6.81 5.79
CA GLU A 29 5.77 -7.70 4.87
C GLU A 29 4.48 -7.05 4.35
N ALA A 30 3.78 -6.24 5.16
CA ALA A 30 2.63 -5.46 4.71
C ALA A 30 2.99 -4.36 3.67
N LYS A 31 4.25 -3.89 3.66
CA LYS A 31 4.75 -2.90 2.67
C LYS A 31 5.74 -3.47 1.65
N GLY A 32 6.05 -4.76 1.75
CA GLY A 32 7.10 -5.45 0.99
C GLY A 32 6.63 -6.77 0.39
N GLY A 33 5.33 -6.88 0.06
CA GLY A 33 4.80 -8.00 -0.71
C GLY A 33 5.35 -7.97 -2.13
N ARG A 34 6.40 -8.75 -2.40
CA ARG A 34 6.75 -9.20 -3.75
C ARG A 34 5.51 -9.83 -4.37
N ALA A 35 4.95 -9.12 -5.36
CA ALA A 35 4.35 -9.66 -6.56
C ALA A 35 3.82 -11.10 -6.47
N ALA A 36 2.78 -11.32 -5.66
CA ALA A 36 1.80 -12.35 -5.97
C ALA A 36 1.02 -11.83 -7.18
N ALA A 37 1.48 -12.22 -8.37
CA ALA A 37 0.74 -12.11 -9.61
C ALA A 37 -0.63 -12.79 -9.42
N GLY A 38 -1.66 -12.04 -9.04
CA GLY A 38 -2.98 -12.63 -8.84
C GLY A 38 -4.01 -11.75 -8.15
N ALA A 39 -3.62 -10.87 -7.23
CA ALA A 39 -4.55 -9.90 -6.64
C ALA A 39 -4.75 -8.73 -7.59
N ARG A 40 -5.45 -8.97 -8.71
CA ARG A 40 -6.06 -7.91 -9.52
C ARG A 40 -6.74 -6.97 -8.55
N ASN A 41 -6.24 -5.73 -8.45
CA ASN A 41 -6.96 -4.57 -7.94
C ASN A 41 -8.44 -4.83 -8.17
N ALA A 42 -9.22 -5.00 -7.10
CA ALA A 42 -10.65 -5.23 -7.20
C ALA A 42 -11.17 -4.17 -8.16
N ARG A 43 -11.50 -4.60 -9.39
CA ARG A 43 -11.70 -3.65 -10.48
C ARG A 43 -13.01 -2.98 -10.16
N ILE A 44 -12.93 -1.77 -9.60
CA ILE A 44 -14.10 -0.96 -9.31
C ILE A 44 -14.75 -0.67 -10.66
N ARG A 45 -15.79 -1.45 -10.98
CA ARG A 45 -16.63 -1.26 -12.16
C ARG A 45 -17.48 -0.03 -11.89
N ARG A 46 -17.02 1.12 -12.39
CA ARG A 46 -17.80 2.37 -12.36
C ARG A 46 -18.91 2.27 -13.38
N SER A 47 -20.10 2.77 -13.04
CA SER A 47 -21.22 2.83 -13.98
C SER A 47 -20.88 3.77 -15.15
N GLY A 48 -21.51 3.59 -16.32
CA GLY A 48 -21.13 4.30 -17.55
C GLY A 48 -21.17 5.83 -17.44
N LYS A 49 -22.14 6.38 -16.68
CA LYS A 49 -22.24 7.84 -16.44
C LYS A 49 -21.08 8.34 -15.57
N ASP A 50 -20.81 7.65 -14.46
CA ASP A 50 -19.71 7.98 -13.55
C ASP A 50 -18.35 7.90 -14.23
N LEU A 51 -18.19 6.96 -15.17
CA LEU A 51 -16.95 6.76 -15.91
C LEU A 51 -16.66 7.94 -16.84
N SER A 52 -17.67 8.52 -17.48
CA SER A 52 -17.51 9.70 -18.34
C SER A 52 -17.10 10.95 -17.55
N ALA A 53 -17.73 11.18 -16.39
CA ALA A 53 -17.40 12.29 -15.49
C ALA A 53 -15.96 12.13 -14.95
N PHE A 54 -15.59 10.91 -14.57
CA PHE A 54 -14.25 10.60 -14.12
C PHE A 54 -13.18 10.87 -15.19
N ARG A 55 -13.43 10.50 -16.45
CA ARG A 55 -12.49 10.80 -17.54
C ARG A 55 -12.31 12.31 -17.74
N LYS A 56 -13.38 13.09 -17.65
CA LYS A 56 -13.33 14.56 -17.75
C LYS A 56 -12.51 15.16 -16.60
N MET A 57 -12.73 14.68 -15.38
CA MET A 57 -11.96 15.10 -14.20
C MET A 57 -10.46 14.81 -14.38
N LEU A 58 -10.07 13.59 -14.79
CA LEU A 58 -8.66 13.26 -15.04
C LEU A 58 -7.99 14.17 -16.09
N LYS A 59 -8.73 14.50 -17.17
CA LYS A 59 -8.23 15.44 -18.19
C LYS A 59 -8.06 16.85 -17.62
N ALA A 60 -8.98 17.31 -16.79
CA ALA A 60 -8.91 18.62 -16.16
C ALA A 60 -7.71 18.71 -15.19
N GLU A 61 -7.51 17.71 -14.34
CA GLU A 61 -6.37 17.69 -13.41
C GLU A 61 -5.02 17.58 -14.13
N ARG A 62 -4.96 16.82 -15.24
CA ARG A 62 -3.77 16.79 -16.09
C ARG A 62 -3.51 18.15 -16.74
N LYS A 63 -4.55 18.84 -17.23
CA LYS A 63 -4.43 20.20 -17.80
C LYS A 63 -4.01 21.23 -16.75
N ALA A 64 -4.38 21.02 -15.48
CA ALA A 64 -3.94 21.84 -14.35
C ALA A 64 -2.46 21.58 -13.97
N GLY A 65 -1.77 20.65 -14.63
CA GLY A 65 -0.35 20.37 -14.41
C GLY A 65 -0.06 19.33 -13.32
N VAL A 66 -1.07 18.60 -12.83
CA VAL A 66 -0.87 17.55 -11.83
C VAL A 66 -0.08 16.39 -12.46
N PRO A 67 1.02 15.91 -11.83
CA PRO A 67 1.77 14.76 -12.32
C PRO A 67 0.90 13.51 -12.47
N VAL A 68 1.08 12.79 -13.59
CA VAL A 68 0.32 11.56 -13.90
C VAL A 68 0.52 10.47 -12.85
N ALA A 69 1.72 10.40 -12.24
CA ALA A 69 2.02 9.44 -11.18
C ALA A 69 1.15 9.66 -9.93
N ASP A 70 0.88 10.92 -9.59
CA ASP A 70 0.07 11.26 -8.42
C ASP A 70 -1.41 11.03 -8.69
N LEU A 71 -1.89 11.33 -9.89
CA LEU A 71 -3.25 10.98 -10.35
C LEU A 71 -3.51 9.48 -10.30
N ALA A 72 -2.53 8.70 -10.79
CA ALA A 72 -2.60 7.24 -10.78
C ALA A 72 -2.70 6.69 -9.35
N ARG A 73 -1.87 7.22 -8.43
CA ARG A 73 -1.85 6.80 -7.02
C ARG A 73 -3.14 7.20 -6.30
N LYS A 74 -3.62 8.44 -6.47
CA LYS A 74 -4.83 8.95 -5.81
C LYS A 74 -6.09 8.18 -6.21
N HIS A 75 -6.21 7.82 -7.49
CA HIS A 75 -7.43 7.21 -8.02
C HIS A 75 -7.33 5.69 -8.25
N GLY A 76 -6.22 5.06 -7.87
CA GLY A 76 -6.04 3.61 -8.00
C GLY A 76 -6.08 3.11 -9.44
N ILE A 77 -5.61 3.92 -10.40
CA ILE A 77 -5.59 3.61 -11.84
C ILE A 77 -4.16 3.52 -12.34
N SER A 78 -3.93 2.80 -13.44
CA SER A 78 -2.60 2.74 -14.04
C SER A 78 -2.27 4.08 -14.72
N PRO A 79 -1.00 4.53 -14.69
CA PRO A 79 -0.56 5.68 -15.47
C PRO A 79 -0.86 5.53 -16.96
N SER A 80 -0.74 4.31 -17.50
CA SER A 80 -1.09 3.98 -18.88
C SER A 80 -2.54 4.31 -19.24
N TYR A 81 -3.48 4.10 -18.31
CA TYR A 81 -4.89 4.45 -18.52
C TYR A 81 -5.05 5.97 -18.72
N ILE A 82 -4.31 6.79 -17.97
CA ILE A 82 -4.36 8.24 -18.08
C ILE A 82 -3.81 8.71 -19.43
N TYR A 83 -2.71 8.11 -19.90
CA TYR A 83 -2.14 8.43 -21.21
C TYR A 83 -3.06 8.06 -22.38
N GLN A 84 -3.83 6.98 -22.25
CA GLN A 84 -4.83 6.59 -23.24
C GLN A 84 -6.03 7.55 -23.33
N LEU A 85 -6.24 8.42 -22.34
CA LEU A 85 -7.39 9.32 -22.35
C LEU A 85 -7.28 10.47 -23.34
N GLY A 86 -6.08 10.82 -23.83
CA GLY A 86 -5.86 11.92 -24.79
C GLY A 86 -6.07 13.29 -24.18
#